data_AF-A0A1I7LY92-F1
#
_entry.id   AF-A0A1I7LY92-F1
#
_cell.length_a   1.000
_cell.length_b   1.000
_cell.length_c   1.000
_cell.angle_alpha   90.00
_cell.angle_beta   90.00
_cell.angle_gamma   90.00
#
_symmetry.space_group_name_H-M   'P 1'
#
loop_
_entity.id
_entity.type
_entity.pdbx_description
1 polymer ?
#
loop_
_entity_poly.entity_id
_entity_poly.type
_entity_poly.pdbx_seq_one_letter_code
_entity_poly.pdbx_strand_id
1 'polypeptide(L)'
;MNAIASAAFAARPPRRPIWEREAALRDSDTNRLPDHSAFWGRLPLPFSPAEAWKLLTPEAQAEIGAAIITMHLAQYIHGDGMADADQFHDEALRGQASEVANDLLNQMDDRLWLLFPDLYGPEGDHPRWALNSG
;
A
#
# COMPACT_ATOMS: atom_id res chain seq x y z
N MET A 1 7.80 59.38 39.55
CA MET A 1 6.73 58.99 38.61
C MET A 1 7.33 57.97 37.66
N ASN A 2 7.08 56.68 37.91
CA ASN A 2 7.75 55.58 37.21
C ASN A 2 6.99 55.19 35.93
N ALA A 3 7.76 54.97 34.87
CA ALA A 3 7.31 54.48 33.57
C ALA A 3 6.83 53.03 33.67
N ILE A 4 5.69 52.72 33.04
CA ILE A 4 5.17 51.36 32.88
C ILE A 4 5.58 50.89 31.48
N ALA A 5 6.37 49.81 31.42
CA ALA A 5 6.80 49.16 30.20
C ALA A 5 5.65 48.31 29.60
N SER A 6 5.31 48.57 28.34
CA SER A 6 4.41 47.72 27.54
C SER A 6 5.11 46.41 27.18
N ALA A 7 4.59 45.28 27.67
CA ALA A 7 4.95 43.96 27.17
C ALA A 7 4.10 43.64 25.93
N ALA A 8 4.74 43.62 24.77
CA ALA A 8 4.13 43.15 23.52
C ALA A 8 3.92 41.63 23.60
N PHE A 9 2.65 41.22 23.62
CA PHE A 9 2.25 39.82 23.49
C PHE A 9 2.50 39.40 22.02
N ALA A 10 3.64 38.79 21.73
CA ALA A 10 3.91 38.23 20.41
C ALA A 10 2.95 37.04 20.18
N ALA A 11 1.91 37.27 19.37
CA ALA A 11 1.01 36.22 18.93
C ALA A 11 1.83 35.14 18.19
N ARG A 12 1.87 33.92 18.72
CA ARG A 12 2.40 32.76 18.00
C ARG A 12 1.62 32.61 16.69
N PRO A 13 2.28 32.56 15.52
CA PRO A 13 1.57 32.30 14.28
C PRO A 13 0.86 30.94 14.36
N PRO A 14 -0.34 30.79 13.77
CA PRO A 14 -1.06 29.53 13.78
C PRO A 14 -0.19 28.42 13.18
N ARG A 15 -0.13 27.28 13.87
CA ARG A 15 0.51 26.07 13.31
C ARG A 15 -0.24 25.71 12.05
N ARG A 16 0.44 25.76 10.90
CA ARG A 16 -0.11 25.26 9.64
C ARG A 16 -0.50 23.79 9.79
N PRO A 17 -1.67 23.38 9.29
CA PRO A 17 -2.07 21.98 9.33
C PRO A 17 -1.09 21.11 8.52
N ILE A 18 -0.98 19.85 8.90
CA ILE A 18 0.09 18.94 8.44
C ILE A 18 0.07 18.74 6.91
N TRP A 19 -1.09 18.94 6.27
CA TRP A 19 -1.28 18.84 4.82
C TRP A 19 -0.75 20.05 4.03
N GLU A 20 -0.39 21.16 4.68
CA GLU A 20 0.25 22.33 4.03
C GLU A 20 1.78 22.26 4.01
N ARG A 21 2.37 21.17 4.53
CA ARG A 21 3.82 20.93 4.40
C ARG A 21 4.09 20.26 3.06
N GLU A 22 5.12 20.74 2.36
CA GLU A 22 5.72 20.07 1.21
C GLU A 22 5.92 18.58 1.54
N ALA A 23 5.49 17.69 0.65
CA ALA A 23 5.49 16.26 0.88
C ALA A 23 6.94 15.77 1.02
N ALA A 24 7.42 15.65 2.25
CA ALA A 24 8.69 15.01 2.53
C ALA A 24 8.62 13.54 2.10
N LEU A 25 9.58 13.10 1.29
CA LEU A 25 9.76 11.68 0.98
C LEU A 25 9.94 10.91 2.29
N ARG A 26 9.09 9.91 2.51
CA ARG A 26 9.12 9.07 3.70
C ARG A 26 9.91 7.81 3.36
N ASP A 27 11.18 7.81 3.69
CA ASP A 27 12.03 6.62 3.58
C ASP A 27 12.78 6.41 4.90
N SER A 28 12.74 5.19 5.41
CA SER A 28 13.65 4.75 6.46
C SER A 28 13.85 3.25 6.32
N ASP A 29 15.10 2.82 6.24
CA ASP A 29 15.49 1.40 6.10
C ASP A 29 15.14 0.53 7.32
N THR A 30 14.52 1.10 8.36
CA THR A 30 14.40 0.43 9.66
C THR A 30 13.33 -0.66 9.74
N ASN A 31 12.43 -0.80 8.75
CA ASN A 31 11.38 -1.82 8.73
C ASN A 31 11.14 -2.37 7.32
N ARG A 32 12.17 -2.92 6.68
CA ARG A 32 12.01 -3.57 5.37
C ARG A 32 11.10 -4.79 5.48
N LEU A 33 10.21 -4.95 4.49
CA LEU A 33 9.37 -6.14 4.37
C LEU A 33 10.26 -7.39 4.14
N PRO A 34 9.89 -8.56 4.70
CA PRO A 34 10.61 -9.81 4.43
C PRO A 34 10.53 -10.15 2.93
N ASP A 35 11.66 -10.55 2.34
CA ASP A 35 11.74 -10.83 0.90
C ASP A 35 11.24 -12.24 0.52
N HIS A 36 11.10 -13.13 1.50
CA HIS A 36 10.75 -14.55 1.30
C HIS A 36 11.61 -15.27 0.24
N SER A 37 12.85 -14.82 0.02
CA SER A 37 13.75 -15.30 -1.04
C SER A 37 13.97 -16.81 -1.02
N ALA A 38 14.07 -17.42 0.17
CA ALA A 38 14.21 -18.86 0.33
C ALA A 38 13.00 -19.66 -0.21
N PHE A 39 11.79 -19.12 -0.11
CA PHE A 39 10.60 -19.74 -0.69
C PHE A 39 10.62 -19.60 -2.22
N TRP A 40 10.83 -18.38 -2.72
CA TRP A 40 10.85 -18.09 -4.15
C TRP A 40 11.94 -18.87 -4.90
N GLY A 41 13.11 -19.05 -4.29
CA GLY A 41 14.23 -19.80 -4.88
C GLY A 41 13.98 -21.29 -5.08
N ARG A 42 12.88 -21.85 -4.53
CA ARG A 42 12.48 -23.24 -4.77
C ARG A 42 11.71 -23.42 -6.08
N LEU A 43 11.18 -22.34 -6.63
CA LEU A 43 10.36 -22.35 -7.82
C LEU A 43 11.22 -21.98 -9.03
N PRO A 44 11.08 -22.65 -10.18
CA PRO A 44 11.83 -22.32 -11.40
C PRO A 44 11.25 -21.08 -12.11
N LEU A 45 11.03 -20.00 -11.35
CA LEU A 45 10.43 -18.75 -11.85
C LEU A 45 11.35 -18.07 -12.88
N PRO A 46 10.79 -17.40 -13.89
CA PRO A 46 11.57 -16.63 -14.86
C PRO A 46 12.27 -15.42 -14.22
N PHE A 47 11.71 -14.91 -13.11
CA PHE A 47 12.23 -13.79 -12.33
C PHE A 47 11.62 -13.82 -10.91
N SER A 48 12.28 -13.19 -9.95
CA SER A 48 11.74 -12.93 -8.61
C SER A 48 10.66 -11.83 -8.64
N PRO A 49 9.78 -11.72 -7.62
CA PRO A 49 8.82 -10.62 -7.54
C PRO A 49 9.46 -9.22 -7.59
N ALA A 50 10.65 -9.06 -7.00
CA ALA A 50 11.38 -7.79 -7.03
C ALA A 50 11.93 -7.45 -8.43
N GLU A 51 12.30 -8.47 -9.21
CA GLU A 51 12.69 -8.28 -10.62
C GLU A 51 11.47 -8.01 -11.49
N ALA A 52 10.34 -8.71 -11.28
CA ALA A 52 9.07 -8.45 -11.94
C ALA A 52 8.67 -6.97 -11.80
N TRP A 53 8.75 -6.43 -10.57
CA TRP A 53 8.46 -5.03 -10.30
C TRP A 53 9.26 -4.06 -11.17
N LYS A 54 10.55 -4.34 -11.39
CA LYS A 54 11.45 -3.49 -12.20
C LYS A 54 11.14 -3.52 -13.69
N LEU A 55 10.38 -4.51 -14.16
CA LEU A 55 9.96 -4.62 -15.56
C LEU A 55 8.74 -3.73 -15.87
N LEU A 56 8.01 -3.29 -14.83
CA LEU A 56 6.86 -2.42 -14.99
C LEU A 56 7.25 -0.99 -15.36
N THR A 57 6.40 -0.31 -16.13
CA THR A 57 6.57 1.12 -16.35
C THR A 57 6.33 1.89 -15.04
N PRO A 58 6.88 3.11 -14.89
CA PRO A 58 6.64 3.94 -13.71
C PRO A 58 5.15 4.17 -13.42
N GLU A 59 4.34 4.28 -14.47
CA GLU A 59 2.88 4.45 -14.36
C GLU A 59 2.22 3.22 -13.74
N ALA A 60 2.59 2.02 -14.20
CA ALA A 60 2.06 0.76 -13.65
C ALA A 60 2.55 0.53 -12.21
N GLN A 61 3.79 0.87 -11.90
CA GLN A 61 4.29 0.82 -10.51
C GLN A 61 3.50 1.76 -9.58
N ALA A 62 3.22 2.98 -10.04
CA ALA A 62 2.44 3.96 -9.27
C ALA A 62 0.98 3.52 -9.11
N GLU A 63 0.36 2.99 -10.17
CA GLU A 63 -0.99 2.41 -10.18
C GLU A 63 -1.11 1.31 -9.11
N ILE A 64 -0.22 0.31 -9.16
CA ILE A 64 -0.23 -0.83 -8.23
C ILE A 64 0.08 -0.36 -6.80
N GLY A 65 1.07 0.51 -6.62
CA GLY A 65 1.44 1.04 -5.31
C GLY A 65 0.27 1.79 -4.64
N ALA A 66 -0.45 2.62 -5.40
CA ALA A 66 -1.63 3.34 -4.91
C ALA A 66 -2.77 2.38 -4.54
N ALA A 67 -3.02 1.35 -5.35
CA ALA A 67 -4.04 0.35 -5.08
C ALA A 67 -3.75 -0.46 -3.80
N ILE A 68 -2.49 -0.88 -3.58
CA ILE A 68 -2.08 -1.59 -2.34
C ILE A 68 -2.31 -0.72 -1.10
N ILE A 69 -1.92 0.56 -1.16
CA ILE A 69 -2.15 1.51 -0.06
C ILE A 69 -3.66 1.68 0.20
N THR A 70 -4.46 1.79 -0.86
CA THR A 70 -5.91 1.95 -0.76
C THR A 70 -6.56 0.70 -0.16
N MET A 71 -6.15 -0.48 -0.58
CA MET A 71 -6.63 -1.76 -0.04
C MET A 71 -6.33 -1.87 1.46
N HIS A 72 -5.10 -1.55 1.90
CA HIS A 72 -4.76 -1.56 3.32
C HIS A 72 -5.53 -0.52 4.14
N LEU A 73 -5.77 0.67 3.59
CA LEU A 73 -6.60 1.68 4.23
C LEU A 73 -8.06 1.20 4.37
N ALA A 74 -8.59 0.55 3.34
CA ALA A 74 -9.93 -0.01 3.36
C ALA A 74 -10.05 -1.14 4.39
N GLN A 75 -9.06 -2.04 4.48
CA GLN A 75 -9.03 -3.06 5.54
C GLN A 75 -8.92 -2.47 6.94
N TYR A 76 -8.12 -1.41 7.12
CA TYR A 76 -8.04 -0.70 8.39
C TYR A 76 -9.40 -0.11 8.80
N ILE A 77 -10.13 0.51 7.85
CA ILE A 77 -11.48 1.05 8.12
C ILE A 77 -12.45 -0.07 8.44
N HIS A 78 -12.43 -1.18 7.68
CA HIS A 78 -13.25 -2.35 7.94
C HIS A 78 -13.03 -2.91 9.35
N GLY A 79 -11.78 -2.89 9.83
CA GLY A 79 -11.42 -3.24 11.20
C GLY A 79 -11.35 -4.75 11.45
N ASP A 80 -11.13 -5.57 10.41
CA ASP A 80 -10.89 -7.00 10.61
C ASP A 80 -9.58 -7.22 11.40
N GLY A 81 -9.63 -8.14 12.36
CA GLY A 81 -8.54 -8.37 13.31
C GLY A 81 -8.36 -7.29 14.40
N MET A 82 -9.15 -6.22 14.41
CA MET A 82 -9.16 -5.20 15.46
C MET A 82 -10.13 -5.56 16.58
N ALA A 83 -9.80 -5.21 17.82
CA ALA A 83 -10.74 -5.34 18.94
C ALA A 83 -11.97 -4.44 18.70
N ASP A 84 -13.16 -4.86 19.15
CA ASP A 84 -14.41 -4.13 18.92
C ASP A 84 -14.36 -2.66 19.38
N ALA A 85 -13.60 -2.37 20.45
CA ALA A 85 -13.40 -1.02 20.96
C ALA A 85 -12.60 -0.10 20.02
N ASP A 86 -11.78 -0.68 19.14
CA ASP A 86 -10.90 0.03 18.20
C ASP A 86 -11.46 0.04 16.77
N GLN A 87 -12.62 -0.58 16.55
CA GLN A 87 -13.32 -0.57 15.26
C GLN A 87 -14.06 0.75 15.05
N PHE A 88 -14.24 1.14 13.78
CA PHE A 88 -15.13 2.24 13.42
C PHE A 88 -16.57 1.91 13.87
N HIS A 89 -17.26 2.89 14.46
CA HIS A 89 -18.63 2.70 14.94
C HIS A 89 -19.67 2.63 13.82
N ASP A 90 -19.32 3.10 12.62
CA ASP A 90 -20.19 3.06 11.46
C ASP A 90 -20.06 1.70 10.75
N GLU A 91 -21.01 0.80 11.02
CA GLU A 91 -21.05 -0.54 10.44
C GLU A 91 -21.23 -0.52 8.91
N ALA A 92 -22.00 0.42 8.37
CA ALA A 92 -22.22 0.53 6.92
C ALA A 92 -20.93 0.95 6.22
N LEU A 93 -20.19 1.91 6.79
CA LEU A 93 -18.87 2.31 6.31
C LEU A 93 -17.90 1.14 6.34
N ARG A 94 -17.90 0.34 7.40
CA ARG A 94 -17.06 -0.86 7.51
C ARG A 94 -17.38 -1.90 6.46
N GLY A 95 -18.66 -2.12 6.16
CA GLY A 95 -19.10 -3.01 5.09
C GLY A 95 -18.58 -2.53 3.73
N GLN A 96 -18.80 -1.26 3.40
CA GLN A 96 -18.32 -0.66 2.14
C GLN A 96 -16.78 -0.72 2.03
N ALA A 97 -16.06 -0.53 3.13
CA ALA A 97 -14.61 -0.63 3.12
C ALA A 97 -14.13 -2.07 2.83
N SER A 98 -14.83 -3.09 3.31
CA SER A 98 -14.54 -4.48 2.93
C SER A 98 -14.79 -4.72 1.44
N GLU A 99 -15.88 -4.19 0.89
CA GLU A 99 -16.20 -4.32 -0.53
C GLU A 99 -15.12 -3.67 -1.40
N VAL A 100 -14.69 -2.44 -1.06
CA VAL A 100 -13.59 -1.76 -1.76
C VAL A 100 -12.30 -2.56 -1.72
N ALA A 101 -11.93 -3.14 -0.56
CA ALA A 101 -10.74 -3.96 -0.46
C ALA A 101 -10.81 -5.21 -1.35
N ASN A 102 -11.97 -5.87 -1.38
CA ASN A 102 -12.21 -7.07 -2.19
C ASN A 102 -12.22 -6.75 -3.69
N ASP A 103 -12.86 -5.65 -4.09
CA ASP A 103 -12.88 -5.20 -5.49
C ASP A 103 -11.48 -4.88 -5.99
N LEU A 104 -10.67 -4.19 -5.18
CA LEU A 104 -9.27 -3.91 -5.52
C LEU A 104 -8.43 -5.18 -5.60
N LEU A 105 -8.61 -6.13 -4.68
CA LEU A 105 -7.90 -7.41 -4.72
C LEU A 105 -8.21 -8.18 -6.01
N ASN A 106 -9.49 -8.34 -6.34
CA ASN A 106 -9.92 -9.03 -7.56
C ASN A 106 -9.38 -8.36 -8.83
N GLN A 107 -9.45 -7.03 -8.91
CA GLN A 107 -8.93 -6.29 -10.06
C GLN A 107 -7.40 -6.34 -10.14
N MET A 108 -6.71 -6.36 -8.99
CA MET A 108 -5.24 -6.48 -8.95
C MET A 108 -4.79 -7.84 -9.50
N ASP A 109 -5.49 -8.92 -9.15
CA ASP A 109 -5.16 -10.26 -9.63
C ASP A 109 -5.25 -10.33 -11.16
N ASP A 110 -6.36 -9.87 -11.75
CA ASP A 110 -6.55 -9.79 -13.21
C ASP A 110 -5.47 -8.89 -13.85
N ARG A 111 -5.16 -7.76 -13.23
CA ARG A 111 -4.18 -6.80 -13.74
C ARG A 111 -2.76 -7.38 -13.76
N LEU A 112 -2.37 -8.07 -12.70
CA LEU A 112 -1.05 -8.70 -12.60
C LEU A 112 -0.89 -9.87 -13.57
N TRP A 113 -1.96 -10.63 -13.83
CA TRP A 113 -2.00 -11.66 -14.87
C TRP A 113 -1.67 -11.08 -16.25
N LEU A 114 -2.28 -9.95 -16.60
CA LEU A 114 -2.03 -9.26 -17.87
C LEU A 114 -0.62 -8.67 -17.98
N LEU A 115 -0.07 -8.17 -16.87
CA LEU A 115 1.25 -7.54 -16.85
C LEU A 115 2.40 -8.57 -16.86
N PHE A 116 2.16 -9.77 -16.34
CA PHE A 116 3.19 -10.80 -16.19
C PHE A 116 2.78 -12.15 -16.80
N PRO A 117 2.54 -12.21 -18.12
CA PRO A 117 2.19 -13.48 -18.79
C PRO A 117 3.29 -14.54 -18.66
N ASP A 118 4.55 -14.14 -18.49
CA ASP A 118 5.65 -15.08 -18.24
C ASP A 118 5.58 -15.74 -16.86
N LEU A 119 5.01 -15.01 -15.87
CA LEU A 119 4.86 -15.50 -14.50
C LEU A 119 3.59 -16.31 -14.32
N TYR A 120 2.47 -15.88 -14.93
CA TYR A 120 1.16 -16.49 -14.70
C TYR A 120 0.67 -17.37 -15.86
N GLY A 121 1.33 -17.34 -17.00
CA GLY A 121 0.87 -18.01 -18.23
C GLY A 121 -0.11 -17.14 -19.02
N PRO A 122 -0.40 -17.50 -20.27
CA PRO A 122 -1.51 -16.91 -21.01
C PRO A 122 -2.84 -17.36 -20.40
N GLU A 123 -3.90 -16.57 -20.61
CA GLU A 123 -5.23 -16.86 -20.08
C GLU A 123 -5.67 -18.30 -20.40
N GLY A 124 -6.01 -19.07 -19.37
CA GLY A 124 -6.46 -20.46 -19.49
C GLY A 124 -5.35 -21.51 -19.61
N ASP A 125 -4.07 -21.15 -19.53
CA ASP A 125 -2.94 -22.09 -19.53
C ASP A 125 -1.99 -21.84 -18.34
N HIS A 126 -1.38 -22.91 -17.84
CA HIS A 126 -0.39 -22.80 -16.78
C HIS A 126 0.98 -22.43 -17.37
N PRO A 127 1.76 -21.58 -16.68
CA PRO A 127 3.11 -21.27 -17.13
C PRO A 127 4.00 -22.50 -16.99
N ARG A 128 4.96 -22.65 -17.90
CA ARG A 128 5.83 -23.85 -17.97
C ARG A 128 6.54 -24.15 -16.65
N TRP A 129 6.91 -23.12 -15.88
CA TRP A 129 7.56 -23.31 -14.59
C TRP A 129 6.65 -24.05 -13.60
N ALA A 130 5.34 -23.78 -13.61
CA ALA A 130 4.37 -24.40 -12.71
C ALA A 130 4.16 -25.90 -13.03
N LEU A 131 4.16 -26.25 -14.32
CA LEU A 131 4.05 -27.63 -14.78
C LEU A 131 5.30 -28.47 -14.48
N ASN A 132 6.47 -27.83 -14.41
CA ASN A 132 7.75 -28.48 -14.15
C ASN A 132 8.14 -28.53 -12.67
N SER A 133 7.38 -27.86 -11.79
CA SER A 133 7.64 -27.81 -10.34
C SER A 133 7.02 -28.96 -9.53
N GLY A 134 6.66 -30.07 -10.19
CA GLY A 134 6.13 -31.30 -9.58
C GLY A 134 7.20 -32.37 -9.37
#